data_AF-A0A382WK38-F1
#
_entry.id   AF-A0A382WK38-F1
#
_cell.length_a   1.000
_cell.length_b   1.000
_cell.length_c   1.000
_cell.angle_alpha   90.00
_cell.angle_beta   90.00
_cell.angle_gamma   90.00
#
_symmetry.space_group_name_H-M   'P 1'
#
loop_
_entity.id
_entity.type
_entity.pdbx_description
1 polymer ?
#
loop_
_entity_poly.entity_id
_entity_poly.type
_entity_poly.pdbx_seq_one_letter_code
_entity_poly.pdbx_strand_id
1 'polypeptide(L)' 'MSEFTLTKRNDISPKCPHCEEELGEVFYQTKGRGLLEGRNAIYYCPSCHKVLGVGQGVAK' A
#
# COMPACT_ATOMS: atom_id res chain seq x y z
N MET A 1 -12.46 5.77 -29.55
CA MET A 1 -12.13 5.75 -28.10
C MET A 1 -12.18 4.30 -27.68
N SER A 2 -11.07 3.73 -27.20
CA SER A 2 -11.03 2.33 -26.76
C SER A 2 -11.76 2.20 -25.42
N GLU A 3 -12.70 1.28 -25.35
CA GLU A 3 -13.37 0.90 -24.10
C GLU A 3 -12.38 0.17 -23.18
N PHE A 4 -12.32 0.57 -21.91
CA PHE A 4 -11.44 -0.05 -20.93
C PHE A 4 -12.30 -0.75 -19.87
N THR A 5 -12.09 -2.06 -19.71
CA THR A 5 -12.85 -2.90 -18.78
C THR A 5 -12.09 -3.06 -17.47
N LEU A 6 -12.71 -2.62 -16.37
CA LEU A 6 -12.20 -2.83 -15.03
C LEU A 6 -12.56 -4.25 -14.55
N THR A 7 -11.55 -5.07 -14.27
CA THR A 7 -11.75 -6.44 -13.73
C THR A 7 -11.02 -6.58 -12.40
N LYS A 8 -11.71 -7.07 -11.38
CA LYS A 8 -11.10 -7.40 -10.08
C LYS A 8 -10.39 -8.76 -10.17
N ARG A 9 -9.13 -8.81 -9.74
CA ARG A 9 -8.31 -10.03 -9.67
C ARG A 9 -7.70 -10.12 -8.27
N ASN A 10 -7.81 -11.28 -7.64
CA ASN A 10 -7.18 -11.55 -6.33
C ASN A 10 -6.19 -12.72 -6.41
N ASP A 11 -6.06 -13.33 -7.59
CA ASP A 11 -5.17 -14.46 -7.93
C ASP A 11 -3.82 -14.00 -8.48
N ILE A 12 -3.61 -12.69 -8.60
CA ILE A 12 -2.37 -12.07 -9.04
C ILE A 12 -1.85 -11.20 -7.90
N SER A 13 -0.65 -11.50 -7.42
CA SER A 13 0.04 -10.64 -6.46
C SER A 13 0.48 -9.34 -7.15
N PRO A 14 0.32 -8.18 -6.51
CA PRO A 14 0.84 -6.94 -7.05
C PRO A 14 2.38 -6.98 -7.09
N LYS A 15 3.00 -6.29 -8.03
CA LYS A 15 4.44 -6.08 -8.06
C LYS A 15 4.80 -4.73 -7.50
N CYS A 16 5.97 -4.62 -6.88
CA CYS A 16 6.53 -3.33 -6.49
C CYS A 16 6.79 -2.49 -7.76
N PRO A 17 6.27 -1.26 -7.88
CA PRO A 17 6.51 -0.42 -9.05
C PRO A 17 7.95 0.11 -9.12
N HIS A 18 8.76 -0.14 -8.09
CA HIS A 18 10.11 0.41 -7.98
C HIS A 18 11.23 -0.62 -8.13
N CYS A 19 10.99 -1.87 -7.78
CA CYS A 19 11.97 -2.96 -7.86
C CYS A 19 11.42 -4.23 -8.52
N GLU A 20 10.16 -4.19 -8.99
CA GLU A 20 9.48 -5.25 -9.74
C GLU A 20 9.28 -6.59 -9.02
N GLU A 21 9.70 -6.67 -7.75
CA GLU A 21 9.49 -7.81 -6.86
C GLU A 21 8.01 -8.08 -6.63
N GLU A 22 7.64 -9.36 -6.53
CA GLU A 22 6.28 -9.77 -6.21
C GLU A 22 5.96 -9.47 -4.73
N LEU A 23 4.87 -8.75 -4.47
CA LEU A 23 4.47 -8.33 -3.13
C LEU A 23 3.48 -9.34 -2.54
N GLY A 24 4.00 -10.34 -1.83
CA GLY A 24 3.19 -11.23 -0.97
C GLY A 24 2.79 -10.55 0.36
N GLU A 25 3.53 -9.52 0.77
CA GLU A 25 3.25 -8.70 1.95
C GLU A 25 3.70 -7.26 1.74
N VAL A 26 3.24 -6.35 2.60
CA VAL A 26 3.62 -4.94 2.61
C VAL A 26 3.86 -4.52 4.05
N PHE A 27 4.99 -3.86 4.31
CA PHE A 27 5.27 -3.32 5.63
C PHE A 27 4.57 -1.98 5.81
N TYR A 28 4.22 -1.66 7.06
CA TYR A 28 3.66 -0.36 7.38
C TYR A 28 4.29 0.25 8.63
N GLN A 29 4.28 1.58 8.69
CA GLN A 29 4.64 2.36 9.87
C GLN A 29 3.56 3.40 10.13
N THR A 30 3.15 3.53 11.39
CA THR A 30 2.22 4.58 11.80
C THR A 30 2.95 5.72 12.46
N LYS A 31 2.59 6.97 12.12
CA LYS A 31 3.07 8.15 12.84
C LYS A 31 1.95 8.72 13.73
N GLY A 32 2.24 8.83 15.02
CA GLY A 32 1.35 9.40 16.04
C GLY A 32 1.89 9.08 17.44
N ARG A 33 1.49 9.85 18.46
CA ARG A 33 1.65 9.48 19.87
C ARG A 33 0.25 9.33 20.48
N GLY A 34 0.02 8.27 21.25
CA GLY A 34 -1.25 8.07 21.96
C GLY A 34 -2.43 7.81 21.00
N LEU A 35 -3.60 8.41 21.26
CA LEU A 35 -4.87 8.16 20.54
C LEU A 35 -4.85 8.47 19.02
N LEU A 36 -3.76 9.01 18.49
CA LEU A 36 -3.54 9.34 17.07
C LEU A 36 -2.63 8.32 16.37
N GLU A 37 -2.05 7.39 17.13
CA GLU A 37 -1.25 6.28 16.62
C GLU A 37 -2.16 5.36 15.78
N GLY A 38 -2.03 5.45 14.46
CA GLY A 38 -2.88 4.72 13.51
C GLY A 38 -3.64 5.58 12.51
N ARG A 39 -3.68 6.91 12.69
CA ARG A 39 -4.36 7.79 11.72
C ARG A 39 -3.60 7.96 10.40
N ASN A 40 -2.27 7.82 10.44
CA ASN A 40 -1.42 7.93 9.27
C ASN A 40 -0.52 6.70 9.18
N ALA A 41 -0.79 5.83 8.21
CA ALA A 41 0.05 4.67 7.89
C ALA A 41 0.85 4.94 6.62
N ILE A 42 2.15 4.67 6.65
CA ILE A 42 3.03 4.64 5.48
C ILE A 42 3.24 3.18 5.13
N TYR A 43 2.82 2.76 3.94
CA TYR A 43 3.03 1.42 3.40
C TYR A 43 4.27 1.42 2.50
N TYR A 44 5.15 0.44 2.65
CA TYR A 44 6.42 0.37 1.91
C TYR A 44 6.81 -1.07 1.57
N CYS A 45 7.59 -1.22 0.50
CA CYS A 45 8.04 -2.51 0.00
C CYS A 45 9.03 -3.18 0.98
N PRO A 46 8.88 -4.48 1.28
CA PRO A 46 9.81 -5.20 2.15
C PRO A 46 11.21 -5.40 1.54
N SER A 47 11.32 -5.45 0.21
CA SER A 47 12.59 -5.67 -0.50
C SER A 47 13.40 -4.37 -0.68
N CYS A 48 12.79 -3.34 -1.27
CA CYS A 48 13.51 -2.09 -1.58
C CYS A 48 13.23 -0.92 -0.62
N HIS A 49 12.34 -1.10 0.35
CA HIS A 49 11.93 -0.09 1.34
C HIS A 49 11.32 1.20 0.80
N LYS A 50 11.04 1.29 -0.50
CA LYS A 50 10.36 2.45 -1.10
C LYS A 50 8.88 2.47 -0.75
N VAL A 51 8.35 3.68 -0.58
CA VAL A 51 6.94 3.92 -0.24
C VAL A 51 6.03 3.48 -1.39
N LEU A 52 5.02 2.69 -1.06
CA LEU A 52 3.97 2.21 -1.96
C LEU A 52 2.68 3.03 -1.84
N GLY A 53 2.42 3.59 -0.65
CA GLY A 53 1.26 4.43 -0.43
C GLY A 53 1.17 4.97 0.99
N VAL A 54 0.24 5.90 1.20
CA VAL A 54 -0.09 6.43 2.52
C VAL A 54 -1.57 6.25 2.78
N GLY A 55 -1.92 5.65 3.91
CA GLY A 55 -3.29 5.53 4.39
C GLY A 55 -3.57 6.63 5.41
N GLN A 56 -4.58 7.46 5.15
CA GLN A 56 -5.14 8.38 6.14
C GLN A 56 -6.47 7.79 6.63
N GLY A 57 -6.52 7.38 7.89
CA GLY A 57 -7.77 6.98 8.53
C GLY A 57 -8.58 8.23 8.90
N VAL A 58 -9.74 8.41 8.30
CA VAL A 58 -10.76 9.32 8.83
C VAL A 58 -11.35 8.68 10.09
N ALA A 59 -11.18 9.33 11.24
CA ALA A 59 -11.91 8.96 12.44
C ALA A 59 -13.41 9.09 12.14
N LYS A 60 -14.14 7.99 12.28
CA LYS A 60 -15.60 8.03 12.41
C LYS A 60 -15.98 8.58 13.78
#